data_AF-A0A671R0L6-F1
#
_entry.id   AF-A0A671R0L6-F1
#
_cell.length_a   1.000
_cell.length_b   1.000
_cell.length_c   1.000
_cell.angle_alpha   90.00
_cell.angle_beta   90.00
_cell.angle_gamma   90.00
#
_symmetry.space_group_name_H-M   'P 1'
#
loop_
_entity.id
_entity.type
_entity.pdbx_description
1 polymer ?
#
loop_
_entity_poly.entity_id
_entity_poly.type
_entity_poly.pdbx_seq_one_letter_code
_entity_poly.pdbx_strand_id
1 'polypeptide(L)'
;MAPLTPSTRELFSEAVRAVLETWPVLQIAVDNGFGGAYSQQKAEWMVDALQQYFIDNDELQQDEVEEFISDLMNNEFDTVVEDGSLPQVAQKVCEMFQQCQQDRLTEVREQIKHEKTL
;
A
#
# COMPACT_ATOMS: atom_id res chain seq x y z
N MET A 1 1.88 8.23 -20.23
CA MET A 1 1.80 6.76 -20.16
C MET A 1 0.36 6.35 -20.47
N ALA A 2 0.07 5.10 -20.86
CA ALA A 2 -1.33 4.69 -21.09
C ALA A 2 -2.01 4.44 -19.72
N PRO A 3 -3.27 4.87 -19.52
CA PRO A 3 -3.95 4.65 -18.25
C PRO A 3 -4.10 3.15 -17.97
N LEU A 4 -3.89 2.73 -16.71
CA LEU A 4 -4.07 1.34 -16.31
C LEU A 4 -5.46 0.83 -16.68
N THR A 5 -5.52 -0.39 -17.23
CA THR A 5 -6.79 -1.08 -17.49
C THR A 5 -7.51 -1.41 -16.17
N PRO A 6 -8.84 -1.62 -16.18
CA PRO A 6 -9.57 -2.00 -14.97
C PRO A 6 -8.98 -3.24 -14.26
N SER A 7 -8.63 -4.28 -15.02
CA SER A 7 -8.04 -5.51 -14.46
C SER A 7 -6.64 -5.27 -13.88
N THR A 8 -5.85 -4.35 -14.45
CA THR A 8 -4.54 -3.97 -13.89
C THR A 8 -4.70 -3.18 -12.60
N ARG A 9 -5.72 -2.32 -12.50
CA ARG A 9 -6.04 -1.58 -11.27
C ARG A 9 -6.47 -2.54 -10.15
N GLU A 10 -7.31 -3.51 -10.46
CA GLU A 10 -7.72 -4.55 -9.51
C GLU A 10 -6.50 -5.33 -8.99
N LEU A 11 -5.62 -5.77 -9.89
CA LEU A 11 -4.39 -6.46 -9.49
C LEU A 11 -3.49 -5.57 -8.62
N PHE A 12 -3.38 -4.28 -8.93
CA PHE A 12 -2.62 -3.35 -8.11
C PHE A 12 -3.25 -3.16 -6.71
N SER A 13 -4.57 -3.11 -6.61
CA SER A 13 -5.26 -3.10 -5.30
C SER A 13 -4.96 -4.36 -4.49
N GLU A 14 -4.96 -5.53 -5.13
CA GLU A 14 -4.56 -6.79 -4.47
C GLU A 14 -3.11 -6.76 -3.99
N ALA A 15 -2.21 -6.13 -4.75
CA ALA A 15 -0.82 -5.92 -4.38
C ALA A 15 -0.67 -4.99 -3.17
N VAL A 16 -1.30 -3.81 -3.19
CA VAL A 16 -1.31 -2.88 -2.07
C VAL A 16 -1.85 -3.56 -0.81
N ARG A 17 -2.98 -4.27 -0.93
CA ARG A 17 -3.55 -5.03 0.18
C ARG A 17 -2.57 -6.03 0.76
N ALA A 18 -1.91 -6.83 -0.09
CA ALA A 18 -0.96 -7.83 0.36
C ALA A 18 0.21 -7.20 1.15
N VAL A 19 0.74 -6.06 0.68
CA VAL A 19 1.83 -5.36 1.38
C VAL A 19 1.37 -4.77 2.73
N LEU A 20 0.17 -4.20 2.80
CA LEU A 20 -0.36 -3.62 4.05
C LEU A 20 -0.74 -4.70 5.07
N GLU A 21 -1.30 -5.82 4.63
CA GLU A 21 -1.64 -6.96 5.50
C GLU A 21 -0.40 -7.62 6.11
N THR A 22 0.74 -7.60 5.42
CA THR A 22 2.01 -8.12 5.94
C THR A 22 2.83 -7.10 6.73
N TRP A 23 2.40 -5.84 6.78
CA TRP A 23 3.14 -4.77 7.45
C TRP A 23 2.86 -4.74 8.97
N PRO A 24 3.83 -5.09 9.84
CA PRO A 24 3.56 -5.29 11.26
C PRO A 24 3.07 -4.03 11.99
N VAL A 25 3.54 -2.85 11.57
CA VAL A 25 3.15 -1.58 12.22
C VAL A 25 1.65 -1.32 12.06
N LEU A 26 1.11 -1.57 10.86
CA LEU A 26 -0.33 -1.45 10.62
C LEU A 26 -1.13 -2.49 11.40
N GLN A 27 -0.68 -3.75 11.42
CA GLN A 27 -1.35 -4.81 12.17
C GLN A 27 -1.40 -4.49 13.68
N ILE A 28 -0.28 -4.03 14.25
CA ILE A 28 -0.19 -3.61 15.65
C ILE A 28 -1.13 -2.43 15.92
N ALA A 29 -1.18 -1.43 15.04
CA ALA A 29 -2.07 -0.29 15.19
C ALA A 29 -3.55 -0.72 15.21
N VAL A 30 -3.93 -1.61 14.29
CA VAL A 30 -5.30 -2.15 14.22
C VAL A 30 -5.63 -2.98 15.46
N ASP A 31 -4.76 -3.91 15.84
CA ASP A 31 -4.95 -4.83 16.99
C ASP A 31 -5.05 -4.09 18.32
N ASN A 32 -4.29 -3.01 18.50
CA ASN A 32 -4.33 -2.18 19.70
C ASN A 32 -5.43 -1.10 19.65
N GLY A 33 -6.19 -1.03 18.55
CA GLY A 33 -7.27 -0.05 18.39
C GLY A 33 -6.79 1.40 18.25
N PHE A 34 -5.54 1.60 17.80
CA PHE A 34 -5.07 2.92 17.43
C PHE A 34 -5.87 3.43 16.23
N GLY A 35 -6.25 4.71 16.25
CA GLY A 35 -7.23 5.25 15.30
C GLY A 35 -8.70 5.01 15.65
N GLY A 36 -8.98 4.36 16.79
CA GLY A 36 -10.31 4.20 17.36
C GLY A 36 -11.04 2.92 16.93
N ALA A 37 -12.33 2.83 17.25
CA ALA A 37 -13.16 1.63 17.06
C ALA A 37 -13.32 1.16 15.60
N TYR A 38 -12.86 1.96 14.63
CA TYR A 38 -12.94 1.68 13.20
C TYR A 38 -11.57 1.45 12.55
N SER A 39 -10.53 1.12 13.33
CA SER A 39 -9.17 0.88 12.83
C SER A 39 -9.12 -0.17 11.71
N GLN A 40 -9.90 -1.25 11.83
CA GLN A 40 -10.02 -2.28 10.79
C GLN A 40 -10.57 -1.71 9.47
N GLN A 41 -11.67 -0.94 9.52
CA GLN A 41 -12.26 -0.33 8.34
C GLN A 41 -11.33 0.72 7.72
N LYS A 42 -10.56 1.44 8.54
CA LYS A 42 -9.52 2.36 8.06
C LYS A 42 -8.41 1.62 7.32
N ALA A 43 -7.99 0.45 7.80
CA ALA A 43 -6.98 -0.37 7.10
C ALA A 43 -7.49 -0.87 5.75
N GLU A 44 -8.76 -1.27 5.66
CA GLU A 44 -9.38 -1.62 4.37
C GLU A 44 -9.46 -0.42 3.43
N TRP A 45 -9.88 0.75 3.94
CA TRP A 45 -9.95 2.00 3.18
C TRP A 45 -8.57 2.47 2.71
N MET A 46 -7.52 2.26 3.50
CA MET A 46 -6.15 2.66 3.16
C MET A 46 -5.65 2.00 1.86
N VAL A 47 -6.12 0.79 1.56
CA VAL A 47 -5.84 0.11 0.28
C VAL A 47 -6.38 0.93 -0.89
N ASP A 48 -7.64 1.36 -0.81
CA ASP A 48 -8.29 2.16 -1.85
C ASP A 48 -7.67 3.56 -1.95
N ALA A 49 -7.33 4.17 -0.82
CA ALA A 49 -6.69 5.49 -0.78
C ALA A 49 -5.32 5.47 -1.48
N LEU A 50 -4.49 4.47 -1.20
CA LEU A 50 -3.21 4.29 -1.89
C LEU A 50 -3.41 3.99 -3.38
N GLN A 51 -4.32 3.08 -3.73
CA GLN A 51 -4.60 2.78 -5.13
C GLN A 51 -4.99 4.06 -5.90
N GLN A 52 -5.88 4.86 -5.33
CA GLN A 52 -6.34 6.11 -5.93
C GLN A 52 -5.20 7.13 -6.05
N TYR A 53 -4.36 7.26 -5.02
CA TYR A 53 -3.19 8.15 -5.04
C TYR A 53 -2.26 7.85 -6.22
N PHE A 54 -1.98 6.58 -6.49
CA PHE A 54 -1.18 6.17 -7.65
C PHE A 54 -1.88 6.35 -9.00
N ILE A 55 -3.21 6.29 -9.04
CA ILE A 55 -3.98 6.49 -10.28
C ILE A 55 -4.09 7.97 -10.64
N ASP A 56 -4.21 8.84 -9.63
CA ASP A 56 -4.39 10.28 -9.82
C ASP A 56 -3.09 11.04 -10.05
N ASN A 57 -1.95 10.45 -9.69
CA ASN A 57 -0.64 11.07 -9.82
C ASN A 57 0.26 10.25 -10.75
N ASP A 58 0.79 10.91 -11.78
CA ASP A 58 1.83 10.35 -12.62
C ASP A 58 3.22 10.50 -11.97
N GLU A 59 4.12 9.56 -12.22
CA GLU A 59 5.55 9.66 -11.87
C GLU A 59 5.87 9.85 -10.38
N LEU A 60 5.02 9.34 -9.48
CA LEU A 60 5.28 9.35 -8.04
C LEU A 60 6.66 8.78 -7.69
N GLN A 61 7.42 9.55 -6.91
CA GLN A 61 8.67 9.11 -6.31
C GLN A 61 8.42 8.35 -5.01
N GLN A 62 9.40 7.55 -4.60
CA GLN A 62 9.31 6.75 -3.38
C GLN A 62 9.09 7.62 -2.14
N ASP A 63 9.75 8.77 -2.04
CA ASP A 63 9.63 9.70 -0.92
C ASP A 63 8.23 10.32 -0.82
N GLU A 64 7.57 10.60 -1.95
CA GLU A 64 6.20 11.10 -1.98
C GLU A 64 5.21 10.05 -1.45
N VAL A 65 5.41 8.79 -1.83
CA VAL A 65 4.58 7.67 -1.36
C VAL A 65 4.86 7.39 0.11
N GLU A 66 6.11 7.48 0.55
CA GLU A 66 6.51 7.34 1.95
C GLU A 66 5.83 8.41 2.82
N GLU A 67 5.90 9.68 2.42
CA GLU A 67 5.24 10.80 3.10
C GLU A 67 3.73 10.58 3.17
N PHE A 68 3.10 10.17 2.07
CA PHE A 68 1.67 9.89 2.03
C PHE A 68 1.27 8.75 2.99
N ILE A 69 2.01 7.64 3.02
CA ILE A 69 1.74 6.53 3.96
C ILE A 69 1.98 6.99 5.41
N SER A 70 3.01 7.79 5.67
CA SER A 70 3.28 8.36 6.99
C SER A 70 2.10 9.20 7.48
N ASP A 71 1.57 10.08 6.63
CA ASP A 71 0.43 10.93 6.96
C ASP A 71 -0.83 10.11 7.25
N LEU A 72 -1.06 9.03 6.49
CA LEU A 72 -2.18 8.12 6.76
C LEU A 72 -2.03 7.41 8.12
N MET A 73 -0.83 6.91 8.44
CA MET A 73 -0.56 6.27 9.73
C MET A 73 -0.75 7.24 10.90
N ASN A 74 -0.30 8.49 10.76
CA ASN A 74 -0.44 9.49 11.80
C ASN A 74 -1.89 9.93 11.97
N ASN A 75 -2.56 10.35 10.89
CA ASN A 75 -3.88 10.94 10.96
C ASN A 75 -4.98 9.91 11.26
N GLU A 76 -4.91 8.73 10.64
CA GLU A 76 -5.98 7.74 10.75
C GLU A 76 -5.74 6.75 11.88
N PHE A 77 -4.49 6.45 12.21
CA PHE A 77 -4.12 5.45 13.21
C PHE A 77 -3.41 6.01 14.42
N ASP A 78 -3.25 7.34 14.58
CA ASP A 78 -2.52 7.96 15.71
C ASP A 78 -1.13 7.33 15.91
N THR A 79 -0.49 6.90 14.80
CA THR A 79 0.73 6.09 14.81
C THR A 79 1.84 6.78 14.04
N VAL A 80 2.97 7.01 14.71
CA VAL A 80 4.22 7.45 14.05
C VAL A 80 5.06 6.22 13.76
N VAL A 81 5.52 6.07 12.52
CA VAL A 81 6.34 4.93 12.10
C VAL A 81 7.82 5.26 12.25
N GLU A 82 8.52 4.60 13.19
CA GLU A 82 9.94 4.87 13.48
C GLU A 82 10.82 3.61 13.44
N ASP A 83 10.26 2.45 13.14
CA ASP A 83 10.99 1.17 13.08
C ASP A 83 11.83 1.00 11.79
N GLY A 84 11.77 2.00 10.91
CA GLY A 84 12.47 2.02 9.64
C GLY A 84 11.86 1.12 8.57
N SER A 85 10.62 0.62 8.77
CA SER A 85 9.87 -0.23 7.81
C SER A 85 9.13 0.55 6.71
N LEU A 86 8.86 1.83 6.96
CA LEU A 86 8.09 2.69 6.06
C LEU A 86 8.71 2.82 4.65
N PRO A 87 10.04 3.06 4.51
CA PRO A 87 10.64 3.20 3.19
C PRO A 87 10.53 1.92 2.35
N GLN A 88 10.61 0.73 2.98
CA GLN A 88 10.52 -0.54 2.26
C GLN A 88 9.08 -0.83 1.83
N VAL A 89 8.09 -0.44 2.63
CA VAL A 89 6.68 -0.52 2.24
C VAL A 89 6.41 0.39 1.04
N ALA A 90 6.83 1.65 1.10
CA ALA A 90 6.69 2.59 -0.01
C ALA A 90 7.38 2.07 -1.28
N GLN A 91 8.63 1.60 -1.17
CA GLN A 91 9.38 1.01 -2.27
C GLN A 91 8.63 -0.16 -2.91
N LYS A 92 8.16 -1.14 -2.12
CA LYS A 92 7.44 -2.31 -2.64
C LYS A 92 6.20 -1.90 -3.45
N VAL A 93 5.41 -0.98 -2.92
CA VAL A 93 4.19 -0.51 -3.60
C VAL A 93 4.54 0.20 -4.92
N CYS A 94 5.57 1.06 -4.91
CA CYS A 94 6.07 1.71 -6.13
C CYS A 94 6.53 0.69 -7.18
N GLU A 95 7.31 -0.31 -6.79
CA GLU A 95 7.82 -1.35 -7.69
C GLU A 95 6.69 -2.16 -8.32
N MET A 96 5.69 -2.56 -7.53
CA MET A 96 4.50 -3.26 -8.03
C MET A 96 3.69 -2.39 -8.98
N PHE A 97 3.54 -1.09 -8.70
CA PHE A 97 2.86 -0.16 -9.61
C PHE A 97 3.61 -0.01 -10.94
N GLN A 98 4.93 0.14 -10.91
CA GLN A 98 5.76 0.21 -12.12
C GLN A 98 5.65 -1.05 -12.96
N GLN A 99 5.63 -2.23 -12.33
CA GLN A 99 5.40 -3.51 -13.03
C GLN A 99 4.02 -3.57 -13.68
N CYS A 100 2.98 -3.08 -12.99
CA CYS A 100 1.64 -2.92 -13.56
C CYS A 100 1.62 -2.02 -14.80
N GLN A 101 2.33 -0.89 -14.77
CA GLN A 101 2.45 0.02 -15.92
C GLN A 101 3.23 -0.59 -17.09
N GLN A 102 4.10 -1.56 -16.81
CA GLN A 102 4.95 -2.24 -17.80
C GLN A 102 4.35 -3.58 -18.26
N ASP A 103 3.07 -3.83 -17.98
CA ASP A 103 2.35 -5.08 -18.30
C ASP A 103 3.00 -6.35 -17.71
N ARG A 104 3.86 -6.21 -16.69
CA ARG A 104 4.53 -7.32 -15.99
C ARG A 104 3.64 -7.93 -14.90
N LEU A 105 2.40 -8.25 -15.27
CA LEU A 105 1.35 -8.70 -14.35
C LEU A 105 1.66 -10.06 -13.68
N THR A 106 2.48 -10.89 -14.33
CA THR A 106 2.87 -12.19 -13.76
C THR A 106 3.78 -12.01 -12.54
N GLU A 107 4.74 -11.08 -12.61
CA GLU A 107 5.64 -10.77 -11.48
C GLU A 107 4.87 -10.22 -10.28
N VAL A 108 3.91 -9.32 -10.52
CA VAL A 108 3.04 -8.77 -9.46
C VAL A 108 2.26 -9.89 -8.77
N ARG A 109 1.68 -10.82 -9.54
CA ARG A 109 0.93 -11.96 -8.99
C ARG A 109 1.80 -12.90 -8.15
N GLU A 110 3.04 -13.14 -8.56
CA GLU A 110 3.97 -13.98 -7.78
C GLU A 110 4.40 -13.30 -6.47
N GLN A 111 4.64 -11.98 -6.50
CA GLN A 111 4.93 -11.23 -5.28
C GLN A 111 3.75 -11.22 -4.32
N ILE A 112 2.51 -11.01 -4.81
CA ILE A 112 1.29 -11.12 -3.98
C ILE A 112 1.21 -12.48 -3.27
N LYS A 113 1.52 -13.58 -3.97
CA LYS A 113 1.53 -14.92 -3.36
C LYS A 113 2.61 -15.04 -2.29
N HIS A 114 3.79 -14.47 -2.52
CA HIS A 114 4.89 -14.49 -1.57
C HIS A 114 4.53 -13.76 -0.28
N GLU A 115 3.97 -12.55 -0.38
CA GLU A 115 3.51 -11.77 0.77
C GLU A 115 2.46 -12.54 1.58
N LYS A 116 1.47 -13.17 0.91
CA LYS A 116 0.42 -13.96 1.57
C LYS A 116 0.89 -15.27 2.22
N THR A 117 2.14 -15.70 1.98
CA THR A 117 2.69 -16.96 2.51
C THR A 117 3.52 -16.75 3.79
N LEU A 118 3.84 -15.50 4.12
CA LEU A 118 4.54 -15.10 5.35
C LEU A 118 3.56 -15.02 6.53
#